data_AF-A0A6M1S396-F1
#
_entry.id   AF-A0A6M1S396-F1
#
_cell.length_a   1.000
_cell.length_b   1.000
_cell.length_c   1.000
_cell.angle_alpha   90.00
_cell.angle_beta   90.00
_cell.angle_gamma   90.00
#
_symmetry.space_group_name_H-M   'P 1'
#
loop_
_entity.id
_entity.type
_entity.pdbx_description
1 polymer ?
#
loop_
_entity_poly.entity_id
_entity_poly.type
_entity_poly.pdbx_seq_one_letter_code
_entity_poly.pdbx_strand_id
1 'polypeptide(L)'
;KAGNIAEFCRRWGRRYDYMIVLDADSLMSGTTLLHLVHQMQRYAGVGLIQTVPLPVGQRTLFGRFIQFASALYSPMLAAGQSFWQGDAANYWGHNAIIRTHAFMAHAGLPTLPGKPPLGGELLSHDFVEAALLKRGGWQVLLDTSATASAASPLPLAGNHSLEAMPSNLLDFAKRDRRWLQGNLQHLRLLTGAGFHPISRLHFLFGAFAYLSSLVWLGLLLCTSFMVGYQAIDNGAPPLLPHSLSLGLLSVTLGMLLAPKILGLVLALWQAPRAFNGRLALITSTLLEMLFAALIAPLMMAWHSLFIINVLIGRAIDWQTQHRGERSLSWRESWRHTGWMTLCGSLWAGLMILFSPSAFGWLTPAWLGLVAAAPLVKYSSSGTWGGMASQRLGLLHIPTGCPTPPLLQDFADLCARHSQRLIVSGSATPNQPPREQFGDMPSQPLKALSSRRNAASRAKEPH
;
A
#
# COMPACT_ATOMS: atom_id res chain seq x y z
N LYS A 1 2.76 11.76 13.07
CA LYS A 1 1.41 11.19 12.85
C LYS A 1 0.89 10.53 14.13
N ALA A 2 1.44 9.38 14.55
CA ALA A 2 1.05 8.69 15.80
C ALA A 2 0.96 9.63 17.03
N GLY A 3 1.98 10.46 17.24
CA GLY A 3 1.99 11.45 18.33
C GLY A 3 0.80 12.42 18.28
N ASN A 4 0.46 12.96 17.11
CA ASN A 4 -0.66 13.88 16.95
C ASN A 4 -2.00 13.19 17.23
N ILE A 5 -2.17 11.93 16.81
CA ILE A 5 -3.36 11.12 17.08
C ILE A 5 -3.47 10.85 18.59
N ALA A 6 -2.36 10.44 19.22
CA ALA A 6 -2.32 10.19 20.66
C ALA A 6 -2.58 11.45 21.48
N GLU A 7 -2.05 12.60 21.05
CA GLU A 7 -2.33 13.90 21.67
C GLU A 7 -3.81 14.26 21.54
N PHE A 8 -4.40 14.12 20.34
CA PHE A 8 -5.84 14.32 20.15
C PHE A 8 -6.66 13.45 21.08
N CYS A 9 -6.33 12.15 21.15
CA CYS A 9 -6.98 11.19 22.02
C CYS A 9 -6.90 11.61 23.50
N ARG A 10 -5.71 12.01 23.97
CA ARG A 10 -5.49 12.41 25.37
C ARG A 10 -6.18 13.71 25.74
N ARG A 11 -6.23 14.70 24.84
CA ARG A 11 -6.75 16.05 25.14
C ARG A 11 -8.24 16.20 24.85
N TRP A 12 -8.75 15.56 23.81
CA TRP A 12 -10.15 15.70 23.38
C TRP A 12 -10.90 14.39 23.16
N GLY A 13 -10.21 13.24 23.14
CA GLY A 13 -10.83 11.96 22.75
C GLY A 13 -12.06 11.57 23.56
N ARG A 14 -12.11 11.92 24.85
CA ARG A 14 -13.27 11.65 25.73
C ARG A 14 -14.55 12.37 25.33
N ARG A 15 -14.48 13.36 24.44
CA ARG A 15 -15.63 14.11 23.94
C ARG A 15 -16.32 13.46 22.75
N TYR A 16 -15.72 12.43 22.15
CA TYR A 16 -16.18 11.88 20.88
C TYR A 16 -16.28 10.37 20.96
N ASP A 17 -17.44 9.82 20.59
CA ASP A 17 -17.64 8.37 20.51
C ASP A 17 -16.75 7.72 19.44
N TYR A 18 -16.60 8.44 18.32
CA TYR A 18 -15.83 8.01 17.16
C TYR A 18 -14.87 9.11 16.70
N MET A 19 -13.73 8.70 16.18
CA MET A 19 -12.82 9.55 15.42
C MET A 19 -12.62 8.98 14.03
N ILE A 20 -12.46 9.87 13.04
CA ILE A 20 -12.18 9.48 11.65
C ILE A 20 -10.79 10.01 11.32
N VAL A 21 -9.92 9.12 10.85
CA VAL A 21 -8.54 9.46 10.51
C VAL A 21 -8.44 9.63 9.01
N LEU A 22 -8.11 10.84 8.57
CA LEU A 22 -7.86 11.17 7.16
C LEU A 22 -6.44 11.71 7.04
N ASP A 23 -5.68 11.20 6.08
CA ASP A 23 -4.45 11.86 5.67
C ASP A 23 -4.79 13.09 4.83
N ALA A 24 -3.86 14.04 4.76
CA ALA A 24 -4.10 15.30 4.05
C ALA A 24 -4.22 15.14 2.50
N ASP A 25 -4.00 13.95 1.97
CA ASP A 25 -4.24 13.50 0.59
C ASP A 25 -5.44 12.54 0.48
N SER A 26 -6.19 12.34 1.56
CA SER A 26 -7.41 11.53 1.60
C SER A 26 -8.65 12.36 1.26
N LEU A 27 -9.55 11.79 0.46
CA LEU A 27 -10.86 12.35 0.17
C LEU A 27 -11.93 11.31 0.44
N MET A 28 -12.93 11.66 1.26
CA MET A 28 -14.02 10.77 1.60
C MET A 28 -15.36 11.47 1.45
N SER A 29 -16.32 10.80 0.84
CA SER A 29 -17.68 11.32 0.67
C SER A 29 -18.44 11.38 2.00
N GLY A 30 -19.38 12.33 2.13
CA GLY A 30 -20.27 12.40 3.29
C GLY A 30 -21.11 11.14 3.49
N THR A 31 -21.55 10.49 2.40
CA THR A 31 -22.31 9.23 2.46
C THR A 31 -21.48 8.09 3.02
N THR A 32 -20.19 7.99 2.65
CA THR A 32 -19.26 7.03 3.25
C THR A 32 -19.07 7.30 4.74
N LEU A 33 -18.91 8.56 5.16
CA LEU A 33 -18.75 8.89 6.58
C LEU A 33 -20.00 8.46 7.39
N LEU A 34 -21.20 8.76 6.88
CA LEU A 34 -22.46 8.35 7.52
C LEU A 34 -22.62 6.83 7.54
N HIS A 35 -22.24 6.13 6.47
CA HIS A 35 -22.24 4.67 6.43
C HIS A 35 -21.35 4.07 7.54
N LEU A 36 -20.12 4.57 7.67
CA LEU A 36 -19.18 4.14 8.69
C LEU A 36 -19.70 4.38 10.12
N VAL A 37 -20.32 5.54 10.37
CA VAL A 37 -20.96 5.84 11.66
C VAL A 37 -22.12 4.88 11.94
N HIS A 38 -22.95 4.58 10.94
CA HIS A 38 -24.06 3.65 11.11
C HIS A 38 -23.57 2.23 11.43
N GLN A 39 -22.50 1.77 10.77
CA GLN A 39 -21.86 0.48 11.09
C GLN A 39 -21.33 0.46 12.53
N MET A 40 -20.65 1.51 12.97
CA MET A 40 -20.15 1.65 14.34
C MET A 40 -21.27 1.66 15.40
N GLN A 41 -22.40 2.29 15.11
CA GLN A 41 -23.57 2.29 16.00
C GLN A 41 -24.25 0.93 16.06
N ARG A 42 -24.34 0.22 14.92
CA ARG A 42 -24.98 -1.10 14.83
C ARG A 42 -24.19 -2.20 15.53
N TYR A 43 -22.86 -2.13 15.48
CA TYR A 43 -21.99 -3.18 16.03
C TYR A 43 -21.14 -2.66 17.19
N ALA A 44 -21.68 -2.80 18.40
CA ALA A 44 -21.05 -2.30 19.62
C ALA A 44 -19.66 -2.91 19.91
N GLY A 45 -19.37 -4.12 19.43
CA GLY A 45 -18.07 -4.80 19.61
C GLY A 45 -16.98 -4.39 18.61
N VAL A 46 -17.28 -3.50 17.65
CA VAL A 46 -16.32 -3.05 16.64
C VAL A 46 -15.53 -1.85 17.16
N GLY A 47 -14.20 -1.97 17.14
CA GLY A 47 -13.28 -0.92 17.57
C GLY A 47 -12.74 -0.09 16.41
N LEU A 48 -12.64 -0.67 15.21
CA LEU A 48 -12.11 -0.01 14.01
C LEU A 48 -12.74 -0.59 12.75
N ILE A 49 -13.10 0.30 11.82
CA ILE A 49 -13.52 -0.07 10.46
C ILE A 49 -12.60 0.65 9.47
N GLN A 50 -11.81 -0.11 8.73
CA GLN A 50 -10.95 0.35 7.64
C GLN A 50 -11.70 0.27 6.32
N THR A 51 -11.73 1.35 5.53
CA THR A 51 -12.21 1.28 4.13
C THR A 51 -11.06 0.96 3.18
N VAL A 52 -11.34 0.65 1.90
CA VAL A 52 -10.30 0.53 0.87
C VAL A 52 -10.20 1.82 0.05
N PRO A 53 -9.24 2.71 0.35
CA PRO A 53 -9.06 3.93 -0.42
C PRO A 53 -8.58 3.59 -1.84
N LEU A 54 -9.25 4.15 -2.86
CA LEU A 54 -8.82 4.01 -4.25
C LEU A 54 -7.94 5.19 -4.68
N PRO A 55 -6.83 4.94 -5.39
CA PRO A 55 -6.00 6.01 -5.94
C PRO A 55 -6.80 6.90 -6.89
N VAL A 56 -6.55 8.20 -6.82
CA VAL A 56 -7.22 9.18 -7.68
C VAL A 56 -6.28 10.31 -8.10
N GLY A 57 -6.69 11.06 -9.12
CA GLY A 57 -6.04 12.30 -9.55
C GLY A 57 -4.72 12.12 -10.28
N GLN A 58 -4.40 10.90 -10.75
CA GLN A 58 -3.12 10.65 -11.41
C GLN A 58 -3.11 11.11 -12.86
N ARG A 59 -2.10 11.92 -13.23
CA ARG A 59 -1.89 12.38 -14.61
C ARG A 59 -0.68 11.77 -15.30
N THR A 60 0.33 11.36 -14.54
CA THR A 60 1.53 10.72 -15.08
C THR A 60 1.25 9.30 -15.55
N LEU A 61 1.99 8.81 -16.54
CA LEU A 61 1.80 7.45 -17.04
C LEU A 61 1.95 6.39 -15.93
N PHE A 62 2.95 6.52 -15.05
CA PHE A 62 3.12 5.67 -13.87
C PHE A 62 1.89 5.69 -12.96
N GLY A 63 1.45 6.89 -12.56
CA GLY A 63 0.31 7.04 -11.67
C GLY A 63 -0.98 6.47 -12.28
N ARG A 64 -1.17 6.62 -13.60
CA ARG A 64 -2.31 6.04 -14.31
C ARG A 64 -2.29 4.51 -14.34
N PHE A 65 -1.13 3.89 -14.52
CA PHE A 65 -1.01 2.42 -14.42
C PHE A 65 -1.37 1.93 -13.02
N ILE A 66 -0.87 2.58 -11.96
CA ILE A 66 -1.20 2.23 -10.57
C ILE A 66 -2.69 2.45 -10.30
N GLN A 67 -3.25 3.58 -10.73
CA GLN A 67 -4.67 3.89 -10.56
C GLN A 67 -5.56 2.87 -11.30
N PHE A 68 -5.20 2.49 -12.52
CA PHE A 68 -5.90 1.46 -13.28
C PHE A 68 -5.80 0.08 -12.61
N ALA A 69 -4.61 -0.34 -12.21
CA ALA A 69 -4.39 -1.60 -11.52
C ALA A 69 -5.20 -1.67 -10.22
N SER A 70 -5.20 -0.61 -9.42
CA SER A 70 -5.98 -0.56 -8.19
C SER A 70 -7.49 -0.61 -8.44
N ALA A 71 -7.99 0.10 -9.45
CA ALA A 71 -9.42 0.04 -9.79
C ALA A 71 -9.85 -1.33 -10.31
N LEU A 72 -8.97 -2.04 -11.03
CA LEU A 72 -9.27 -3.34 -11.62
C LEU A 72 -9.15 -4.50 -10.62
N TYR A 73 -8.12 -4.48 -9.77
CA TYR A 73 -7.76 -5.64 -8.92
C TYR A 73 -8.18 -5.47 -7.45
N SER A 74 -8.08 -4.26 -6.90
CA SER A 74 -8.24 -4.04 -5.45
C SER A 74 -9.62 -4.42 -4.91
N PRO A 75 -10.76 -4.16 -5.58
CA PRO A 75 -12.06 -4.54 -5.03
C PRO A 75 -12.20 -6.05 -4.80
N MET A 76 -11.76 -6.86 -5.77
CA MET A 76 -11.77 -8.32 -5.67
C MET A 76 -10.81 -8.81 -4.59
N LEU A 77 -9.58 -8.29 -4.58
CA LEU A 77 -8.56 -8.66 -3.59
C LEU A 77 -9.00 -8.28 -2.17
N ALA A 78 -9.59 -7.10 -2.00
CA ALA A 78 -10.09 -6.62 -0.72
C ALA A 78 -11.29 -7.44 -0.23
N ALA A 79 -12.19 -7.86 -1.11
CA ALA A 79 -13.27 -8.78 -0.75
C ALA A 79 -12.73 -10.12 -0.22
N GLY A 80 -11.74 -10.70 -0.91
CA GLY A 80 -11.04 -11.89 -0.44
C GLY A 80 -10.31 -11.68 0.89
N GLN A 81 -9.62 -10.54 1.03
CA GLN A 81 -8.95 -10.16 2.28
C GLN A 81 -9.93 -10.03 3.44
N SER A 82 -11.06 -9.34 3.24
CA SER A 82 -12.10 -9.18 4.26
C SER A 82 -12.65 -10.54 4.71
N PHE A 83 -12.91 -11.45 3.76
CA PHE A 83 -13.37 -12.81 4.07
C PHE A 83 -12.36 -13.61 4.92
N TRP A 84 -11.09 -13.65 4.51
CA TRP A 84 -10.07 -14.45 5.21
C TRP A 84 -9.62 -13.86 6.55
N GLN A 85 -9.67 -12.54 6.70
CA GLN A 85 -9.24 -11.85 7.91
C GLN A 85 -10.36 -11.77 8.96
N GLY A 86 -11.61 -11.86 8.53
CA GLY A 86 -12.78 -11.78 9.39
C GLY A 86 -12.78 -10.51 10.23
N ASP A 87 -12.83 -10.67 11.56
CA ASP A 87 -12.87 -9.59 12.53
C ASP A 87 -11.49 -9.18 13.08
N ALA A 88 -10.43 -9.60 12.38
CA ALA A 88 -9.02 -9.29 12.66
C ALA A 88 -8.36 -8.64 11.43
N ALA A 89 -9.11 -7.78 10.74
CA ALA A 89 -8.58 -6.97 9.64
C ALA A 89 -7.47 -6.03 10.11
N ASN A 90 -6.83 -5.38 9.15
CA ASN A 90 -5.71 -4.49 9.42
C ASN A 90 -6.13 -3.00 9.31
N TYR A 91 -5.28 -2.11 9.83
CA TYR A 91 -5.43 -0.66 9.74
C TYR A 91 -4.28 -0.07 8.94
N TRP A 92 -4.60 0.82 7.99
CA TRP A 92 -3.63 1.46 7.09
C TRP A 92 -3.36 2.94 7.43
N GLY A 93 -3.81 3.36 8.61
CA GLY A 93 -3.49 4.68 9.16
C GLY A 93 -4.40 5.82 8.71
N HIS A 94 -5.33 5.60 7.77
CA HIS A 94 -6.27 6.62 7.30
C HIS A 94 -7.48 5.97 6.59
N ASN A 95 -8.45 6.81 6.24
CA ASN A 95 -9.74 6.42 5.67
C ASN A 95 -10.46 5.35 6.51
N ALA A 96 -10.38 5.52 7.83
CA ALA A 96 -10.95 4.60 8.81
C ALA A 96 -11.72 5.39 9.87
N ILE A 97 -12.77 4.75 10.40
CA ILE A 97 -13.46 5.19 11.60
C ILE A 97 -13.02 4.33 12.78
N ILE A 98 -12.82 4.96 13.93
CA ILE A 98 -12.28 4.33 15.13
C ILE A 98 -13.17 4.70 16.31
N ARG A 99 -13.52 3.71 17.13
CA ARG A 99 -14.19 3.92 18.42
C ARG A 99 -13.19 4.48 19.42
N THR A 100 -13.36 5.75 19.77
CA THR A 100 -12.32 6.52 20.46
C THR A 100 -11.95 5.91 21.80
N HIS A 101 -12.93 5.50 22.61
CA HIS A 101 -12.65 4.92 23.93
C HIS A 101 -11.89 3.58 23.84
N ALA A 102 -12.23 2.73 22.86
CA ALA A 102 -11.56 1.45 22.63
C ALA A 102 -10.10 1.68 22.24
N PHE A 103 -9.87 2.64 21.33
CA PHE A 103 -8.54 3.02 20.88
C PHE A 103 -7.71 3.62 22.02
N MET A 104 -8.28 4.52 22.81
CA MET A 104 -7.60 5.09 23.98
C MET A 104 -7.22 4.01 25.00
N ALA A 105 -8.12 3.06 25.28
CA ALA A 105 -7.87 2.02 26.27
C ALA A 105 -6.84 0.97 25.81
N HIS A 106 -6.80 0.66 24.51
CA HIS A 106 -6.08 -0.52 24.01
C HIS A 106 -5.02 -0.25 22.95
N ALA A 107 -4.98 0.90 22.27
CA ALA A 107 -4.07 1.14 21.14
C ALA A 107 -2.85 2.00 21.49
N GLY A 108 -2.54 2.19 22.79
CA GLY A 108 -1.34 2.90 23.21
C GLY A 108 -0.06 2.20 22.76
N LEU A 109 0.70 2.85 21.88
CA LEU A 109 1.88 2.25 21.26
C LEU A 109 3.03 2.03 22.26
N PRO A 110 3.73 0.89 22.20
CA PRO A 110 4.99 0.68 22.89
C PRO A 110 6.18 1.17 22.07
N THR A 111 7.25 1.59 22.75
CA THR A 111 8.56 1.81 22.12
C THR A 111 9.32 0.49 22.06
N LEU A 112 9.90 0.16 20.89
CA LEU A 112 10.71 -1.05 20.74
C LEU A 112 12.09 -0.89 21.38
N PRO A 113 12.61 -1.91 22.11
CA PRO A 113 13.91 -1.80 22.74
C PRO A 113 15.04 -1.78 21.71
N GLY A 114 16.14 -1.10 22.02
CA GLY A 114 17.32 -0.98 21.16
C GLY A 114 17.33 0.28 20.29
N LYS A 115 18.38 0.44 19.50
CA LYS A 115 18.57 1.61 18.62
C LYS A 115 17.83 1.45 17.28
N PRO A 116 17.43 2.56 16.63
CA PRO A 116 17.01 2.54 15.22
C PRO A 116 18.05 1.84 14.33
N PRO A 117 17.67 1.20 13.21
CA PRO A 117 16.37 1.26 12.53
C PRO A 117 15.31 0.24 12.98
N LEU A 118 15.70 -0.80 13.74
CA LEU A 118 14.80 -1.87 14.19
C LEU A 118 14.23 -1.65 15.60
N GLY A 119 14.85 -0.77 16.41
CA GLY A 119 14.33 -0.30 17.70
C GLY A 119 13.78 1.12 17.63
N GLY A 120 13.30 1.63 18.76
CA GLY A 120 12.69 2.96 18.88
C GLY A 120 11.20 2.98 18.56
N GLU A 121 10.72 4.14 18.12
CA GLU A 121 9.32 4.36 17.75
C GLU A 121 8.93 3.51 16.54
N LEU A 122 7.67 3.06 16.54
CA LEU A 122 7.09 2.26 15.46
C LEU A 122 6.74 3.17 14.27
N LEU A 123 7.38 2.96 13.12
CA LEU A 123 7.10 3.75 11.91
C LEU A 123 5.71 3.40 11.33
N SER A 124 5.43 2.11 11.20
CA SER A 124 4.13 1.56 10.78
C SER A 124 3.27 1.24 12.01
N HIS A 125 2.96 2.28 12.78
CA HIS A 125 2.13 2.21 14.00
C HIS A 125 0.73 1.64 13.78
N ASP A 126 0.11 1.94 12.65
CA ASP A 126 -1.24 1.56 12.26
C ASP A 126 -1.53 0.05 12.38
N PHE A 127 -0.64 -0.79 11.85
CA PHE A 127 -0.79 -2.25 11.95
C PHE A 127 -0.77 -2.71 13.42
N VAL A 128 0.05 -2.05 14.24
CA VAL A 128 0.21 -2.39 15.66
C VAL A 128 -1.03 -1.94 16.44
N GLU A 129 -1.59 -0.77 16.15
CA GLU A 129 -2.82 -0.28 16.75
C GLU A 129 -4.01 -1.21 16.46
N ALA A 130 -4.16 -1.70 15.23
CA ALA A 130 -5.17 -2.71 14.89
C ALA A 130 -4.96 -4.02 15.66
N ALA A 131 -3.73 -4.53 15.70
CA ALA A 131 -3.40 -5.75 16.43
C ALA A 131 -3.65 -5.62 17.95
N LEU A 132 -3.37 -4.44 18.51
CA LEU A 132 -3.58 -4.12 19.92
C LEU A 132 -5.08 -3.98 20.26
N LEU A 133 -5.87 -3.32 19.39
CA LEU A 133 -7.34 -3.31 19.49
C LEU A 133 -7.89 -4.74 19.49
N LYS A 134 -7.45 -5.56 18.53
CA LYS A 134 -7.88 -6.96 18.44
C LYS A 134 -7.52 -7.76 19.68
N ARG A 135 -6.30 -7.56 20.21
CA ARG A 135 -5.87 -8.14 21.49
C ARG A 135 -6.73 -7.67 22.66
N GLY A 136 -7.22 -6.43 22.63
CA GLY A 136 -8.15 -5.88 23.61
C GLY A 136 -9.57 -6.44 23.54
N GLY A 137 -9.85 -7.37 22.63
CA GLY A 137 -11.18 -7.98 22.44
C GLY A 137 -12.08 -7.25 21.46
N TRP A 138 -11.59 -6.20 20.81
CA TRP A 138 -12.35 -5.44 19.82
C TRP A 138 -12.26 -6.06 18.42
N GLN A 139 -13.33 -5.96 17.66
CA GLN A 139 -13.31 -6.34 16.25
C GLN A 139 -12.68 -5.24 15.41
N VAL A 140 -11.86 -5.65 14.44
CA VAL A 140 -11.28 -4.79 13.41
C VAL A 140 -11.80 -5.28 12.06
N LEU A 141 -12.55 -4.45 11.36
CA LEU A 141 -13.25 -4.82 10.13
C LEU A 141 -12.65 -4.10 8.91
N LEU A 142 -12.63 -4.79 7.77
CA LEU A 142 -12.35 -4.20 6.46
C LEU A 142 -13.66 -4.05 5.70
N ASP A 143 -14.14 -2.81 5.57
CA ASP A 143 -15.31 -2.47 4.78
C ASP A 143 -14.94 -2.32 3.31
N THR A 144 -15.43 -3.28 2.52
CA THR A 144 -15.24 -3.35 1.07
C THR A 144 -16.41 -2.74 0.29
N SER A 145 -17.50 -2.37 0.98
CA SER A 145 -18.69 -1.78 0.38
C SER A 145 -18.55 -0.28 0.14
N ALA A 146 -17.72 0.39 0.96
CA ALA A 146 -17.33 1.80 0.77
C ALA A 146 -16.42 2.02 -0.46
N THR A 147 -15.87 0.95 -1.01
CA THR A 147 -14.99 0.96 -2.16
C THR A 147 -15.83 0.66 -3.39
N ALA A 148 -16.07 1.68 -4.21
CA ALA A 148 -16.83 1.55 -5.45
C ALA A 148 -16.18 0.48 -6.34
N SER A 149 -16.71 -0.74 -6.29
CA SER A 149 -16.44 -1.74 -7.30
C SER A 149 -17.35 -1.46 -8.49
N ALA A 150 -16.79 -1.44 -9.70
CA ALA A 150 -17.58 -1.50 -10.93
C ALA A 150 -18.51 -2.75 -10.97
N ALA A 151 -18.25 -3.71 -10.08
CA ALA A 151 -19.00 -4.94 -9.85
C ALA A 151 -20.30 -4.79 -9.05
N SER A 152 -20.47 -3.72 -8.26
CA SER A 152 -21.61 -3.64 -7.36
C SER A 152 -22.88 -3.39 -8.16
N PRO A 153 -23.87 -4.31 -8.17
CA PRO A 153 -25.16 -4.08 -8.80
C PRO A 153 -25.99 -3.05 -8.03
N LEU A 154 -25.62 -2.74 -6.78
CA LEU A 154 -26.12 -1.55 -6.11
C LEU A 154 -25.30 -0.35 -6.58
N PRO A 155 -25.93 0.63 -7.24
CA PRO A 155 -25.36 1.95 -7.36
C PRO A 155 -25.41 2.57 -5.96
N LEU A 156 -24.44 2.27 -5.11
CA LEU A 156 -24.07 3.19 -4.04
C LEU A 156 -23.30 4.35 -4.70
N ALA A 157 -23.96 5.01 -5.65
CA ALA A 157 -23.52 6.22 -6.30
C ALA A 157 -23.30 7.25 -5.19
N GLY A 158 -22.04 7.52 -4.86
CA GLY A 158 -21.67 8.45 -3.81
C GLY A 158 -20.66 7.90 -2.80
N ASN A 159 -20.58 6.58 -2.57
CA ASN A 159 -19.61 6.04 -1.61
C ASN A 159 -18.20 6.04 -2.20
N HIS A 160 -17.44 7.06 -1.86
CA HIS A 160 -16.06 7.24 -2.30
C HIS A 160 -15.13 7.38 -1.09
N SER A 161 -14.19 6.44 -0.99
CA SER A 161 -12.98 6.55 -0.17
C SER A 161 -11.80 6.60 -1.13
N LEU A 162 -11.13 7.74 -1.20
CA LEU A 162 -10.11 8.04 -2.19
C LEU A 162 -8.84 8.54 -1.52
N GLU A 163 -7.71 8.36 -2.20
CA GLU A 163 -6.43 8.93 -1.81
C GLU A 163 -5.60 9.36 -3.02
N ALA A 164 -4.77 10.39 -2.85
CA ALA A 164 -3.73 10.69 -3.83
C ALA A 164 -2.52 9.76 -3.62
N MET A 165 -1.91 9.31 -4.72
CA MET A 165 -0.71 8.48 -4.71
C MET A 165 0.50 9.21 -5.31
N PRO A 166 1.74 8.76 -5.03
CA PRO A 166 2.94 9.28 -5.68
C PRO A 166 2.84 9.24 -7.20
N SER A 167 3.19 10.35 -7.85
CA SER A 167 3.04 10.52 -9.30
C SER A 167 4.20 9.93 -10.12
N ASN A 168 5.26 9.43 -9.50
CA ASN A 168 6.38 8.83 -10.22
C ASN A 168 7.03 7.72 -9.40
N LEU A 169 7.79 6.87 -10.09
CA LEU A 169 8.40 5.69 -9.51
C LEU A 169 9.44 6.00 -8.42
N LEU A 170 10.17 7.12 -8.51
CA LEU A 170 11.15 7.48 -7.48
C LEU A 170 10.47 7.87 -6.17
N ASP A 171 9.41 8.66 -6.22
CA ASP A 171 8.68 9.07 -5.02
C ASP A 171 7.88 7.89 -4.44
N PHE A 172 7.41 6.97 -5.30
CA PHE A 172 6.86 5.69 -4.87
C PHE A 172 7.90 4.86 -4.10
N ALA A 173 9.10 4.68 -4.65
CA ALA A 173 10.19 3.94 -3.98
C ALA A 173 10.64 4.59 -2.65
N LYS A 174 10.65 5.93 -2.57
CA LYS A 174 10.92 6.65 -1.30
C LYS A 174 9.85 6.38 -0.24
N ARG A 175 8.57 6.32 -0.64
CA ARG A 175 7.46 5.97 0.26
C ARG A 175 7.63 4.53 0.74
N ASP A 176 7.88 3.60 -0.18
CA ASP A 176 8.08 2.18 0.13
C ASP A 176 9.28 1.96 1.06
N ARG A 177 10.36 2.74 0.93
CA ARG A 177 11.51 2.66 1.83
C ARG A 177 11.11 2.82 3.30
N ARG A 178 10.20 3.77 3.61
CA ARG A 178 9.71 4.00 4.99
C ARG A 178 8.81 2.85 5.47
N TRP A 179 7.91 2.40 4.60
CA TRP A 179 7.04 1.26 4.90
C TRP A 179 7.84 -0.02 5.11
N LEU A 180 8.88 -0.26 4.31
CA LEU A 180 9.78 -1.39 4.44
C LEU A 180 10.47 -1.40 5.81
N GLN A 181 11.04 -0.28 6.25
CA GLN A 181 11.67 -0.22 7.58
C GLN A 181 10.64 -0.51 8.70
N GLY A 182 9.44 0.09 8.63
CA GLY A 182 8.37 -0.18 9.59
C GLY A 182 7.90 -1.63 9.62
N ASN A 183 7.75 -2.25 8.44
CA ASN A 183 7.38 -3.67 8.33
C ASN A 183 8.49 -4.60 8.85
N LEU A 184 9.77 -4.26 8.67
CA LEU A 184 10.86 -5.02 9.29
C LEU A 184 10.87 -4.88 10.82
N GLN A 185 10.44 -3.75 11.39
CA GLN A 185 10.24 -3.62 12.84
C GLN A 185 9.15 -4.59 13.34
N HIS A 186 8.10 -4.85 12.55
CA HIS A 186 7.01 -5.74 12.93
C HIS A 186 7.42 -7.21 13.12
N LEU A 187 8.52 -7.66 12.51
CA LEU A 187 9.06 -9.01 12.77
C LEU A 187 9.37 -9.23 14.26
N ARG A 188 9.72 -8.15 14.98
CA ARG A 188 9.98 -8.20 16.43
C ARG A 188 8.71 -8.31 17.27
N LEU A 189 7.54 -8.05 16.67
CA LEU A 189 6.23 -8.12 17.31
C LEU A 189 5.57 -9.49 17.16
N LEU A 190 6.10 -10.37 16.30
CA LEU A 190 5.55 -11.71 16.07
C LEU A 190 5.46 -12.55 17.35
N THR A 191 6.43 -12.41 18.24
CA THR A 191 6.49 -13.08 19.55
C THR A 191 5.76 -12.31 20.67
N GLY A 192 5.11 -11.20 20.34
CA GLY A 192 4.32 -10.41 21.27
C GLY A 192 3.18 -11.21 21.89
N ALA A 193 2.99 -11.02 23.19
CA ALA A 193 1.97 -11.75 23.96
C ALA A 193 0.55 -11.25 23.63
N GLY A 194 -0.36 -12.21 23.47
CA GLY A 194 -1.79 -11.96 23.27
C GLY A 194 -2.20 -11.51 21.87
N PHE A 195 -1.28 -11.37 20.91
CA PHE A 195 -1.67 -11.05 19.54
C PHE A 195 -2.42 -12.19 18.87
N HIS A 196 -3.49 -11.82 18.15
CA HIS A 196 -4.28 -12.76 17.35
C HIS A 196 -3.43 -13.37 16.21
N PRO A 197 -3.63 -14.65 15.84
CA PRO A 197 -2.86 -15.28 14.76
C PRO A 197 -2.88 -14.51 13.45
N ILE A 198 -4.05 -13.98 13.06
CA ILE A 198 -4.18 -13.16 11.84
C ILE A 198 -3.37 -11.86 11.94
N SER A 199 -3.32 -11.21 13.11
CA SER A 199 -2.47 -10.02 13.31
C SER A 199 -0.98 -10.35 13.18
N ARG A 200 -0.55 -11.54 13.62
CA ARG A 200 0.82 -12.02 13.40
C ARG A 200 1.09 -12.29 11.92
N LEU A 201 0.11 -12.82 11.18
CA LEU A 201 0.22 -12.98 9.74
C LEU A 201 0.32 -11.64 9.03
N HIS A 202 -0.40 -10.60 9.46
CA HIS A 202 -0.25 -9.24 8.93
C HIS A 202 1.18 -8.71 9.09
N PHE A 203 1.77 -8.86 10.27
CA PHE A 203 3.17 -8.50 10.51
C PHE A 203 4.15 -9.30 9.65
N LEU A 204 3.94 -10.61 9.53
CA LEU A 204 4.80 -11.49 8.75
C LEU A 204 4.71 -11.16 7.26
N PHE A 205 3.50 -11.06 6.70
CA PHE A 205 3.28 -10.76 5.29
C PHE A 205 3.69 -9.34 4.92
N GLY A 206 3.49 -8.37 5.82
CA GLY A 206 4.00 -7.01 5.65
C GLY A 206 5.52 -6.98 5.49
N ALA A 207 6.26 -7.70 6.33
CA ALA A 207 7.71 -7.84 6.19
C ALA A 207 8.11 -8.65 4.94
N PHE A 208 7.41 -9.76 4.68
CA PHE A 208 7.71 -10.66 3.58
C PHE A 208 7.43 -10.06 2.20
N ALA A 209 6.49 -9.12 2.09
CA ALA A 209 6.24 -8.34 0.88
C ALA A 209 7.51 -7.64 0.36
N TYR A 210 8.42 -7.25 1.26
CA TYR A 210 9.71 -6.67 0.90
C TYR A 210 10.85 -7.70 0.88
N LEU A 211 10.92 -8.59 1.87
CA LEU A 211 11.98 -9.63 1.94
C LEU A 211 11.96 -10.57 0.73
N SER A 212 10.79 -10.83 0.15
CA SER A 212 10.64 -11.61 -1.07
C SER A 212 11.46 -11.05 -2.24
N SER A 213 11.69 -9.73 -2.30
CA SER A 213 12.56 -9.12 -3.32
C SER A 213 14.01 -9.58 -3.18
N LEU A 214 14.52 -9.73 -1.95
CA LEU A 214 15.87 -10.24 -1.71
C LEU A 214 15.97 -11.73 -2.04
N VAL A 215 14.94 -12.51 -1.71
CA VAL A 215 14.85 -13.94 -2.07
C VAL A 215 14.83 -14.10 -3.60
N TRP A 216 14.06 -13.28 -4.31
CA TRP A 216 14.00 -13.30 -5.77
C TRP A 216 15.34 -12.91 -6.41
N LEU A 217 15.99 -11.86 -5.89
CA LEU A 217 17.34 -11.49 -6.32
C LEU A 217 18.33 -12.64 -6.13
N GLY A 218 18.31 -13.27 -4.95
CA GLY A 218 19.15 -14.44 -4.65
C GLY A 218 18.89 -15.59 -5.63
N LEU A 219 17.63 -15.92 -5.88
CA LEU A 219 17.24 -16.94 -6.85
C LEU A 219 17.80 -16.64 -8.25
N LEU A 220 17.63 -15.41 -8.74
CA LEU A 220 18.10 -15.02 -10.07
C LEU A 220 19.64 -15.03 -10.18
N LEU A 221 20.34 -14.57 -9.14
CA LEU A 221 21.80 -14.59 -9.10
C LEU A 221 22.33 -16.02 -9.04
N CYS A 222 21.82 -16.86 -8.14
CA CYS A 222 22.19 -18.27 -8.05
C CYS A 222 21.94 -19.00 -9.38
N THR A 223 20.80 -18.76 -10.01
CA THR A 223 20.48 -19.33 -11.33
C THR A 223 21.49 -18.85 -12.39
N SER A 224 21.85 -17.57 -12.39
CA SER A 224 22.82 -17.01 -13.34
C SER A 224 24.23 -17.58 -13.13
N PHE A 225 24.67 -17.74 -11.88
CA PHE A 225 25.94 -18.38 -11.56
C PHE A 225 25.97 -19.85 -11.97
N MET A 226 24.89 -20.59 -11.72
CA MET A 226 24.76 -21.98 -12.15
C MET A 226 24.86 -22.13 -13.68
N VAL A 227 24.17 -21.26 -14.43
CA VAL A 227 24.26 -21.23 -15.90
C VAL A 227 25.68 -20.94 -16.36
N GLY A 228 26.34 -19.95 -15.76
CA GLY A 228 27.74 -19.63 -16.08
C GLY A 228 28.70 -20.78 -15.78
N TYR A 229 28.52 -21.45 -14.64
CA TYR A 229 29.33 -22.61 -14.27
C TYR A 229 29.15 -23.78 -15.25
N GLN A 230 27.91 -24.12 -15.60
CA GLN A 230 27.60 -25.18 -16.57
C GLN A 230 28.11 -24.87 -17.99
N ALA A 231 28.14 -23.60 -18.37
CA ALA A 231 28.70 -23.18 -19.66
C ALA A 231 30.23 -23.35 -19.73
N ILE A 232 30.91 -23.29 -18.58
CA ILE A 232 32.37 -23.50 -18.48
C ILE A 232 32.68 -25.00 -18.33
N ASP A 233 31.93 -25.70 -17.49
CA ASP A 233 32.09 -27.13 -17.22
C ASP A 233 31.18 -27.97 -18.13
N ASN A 234 31.68 -28.26 -19.34
CA ASN A 234 30.99 -28.93 -20.45
C ASN A 234 30.44 -30.36 -20.18
N GLY A 235 30.44 -30.82 -18.92
CA GLY A 235 29.95 -32.14 -18.50
C GLY A 235 29.04 -32.15 -17.27
N ALA A 236 28.74 -30.99 -16.66
CA ALA A 236 27.89 -30.95 -15.48
C ALA A 236 26.43 -31.27 -15.84
N PRO A 237 25.81 -32.34 -15.28
CA PRO A 237 24.41 -32.62 -15.52
C PRO A 237 23.53 -31.47 -14.99
N PRO A 238 22.38 -31.20 -15.61
CA PRO A 238 21.45 -30.20 -15.11
C PRO A 238 21.04 -30.54 -13.67
N LEU A 239 21.26 -29.60 -12.74
CA LEU A 239 21.02 -29.77 -11.31
C LEU A 239 19.55 -30.03 -10.95
N LEU A 240 18.62 -29.62 -11.81
CA LEU A 240 17.18 -29.85 -11.66
C LEU A 240 16.59 -30.49 -12.92
N PRO A 241 15.70 -31.50 -12.78
CA PRO A 241 14.97 -32.05 -13.91
C PRO A 241 14.16 -30.97 -14.64
N HIS A 242 14.17 -30.99 -15.98
CA HIS A 242 13.50 -29.98 -16.80
C HIS A 242 12.00 -29.85 -16.48
N SER A 243 11.33 -30.98 -16.22
CA SER A 243 9.91 -31.01 -15.83
C SER A 243 9.62 -30.29 -14.51
N LEU A 244 10.52 -30.40 -13.53
CA LEU A 244 10.39 -29.69 -12.25
C LEU A 244 10.57 -28.19 -12.44
N SER A 245 11.57 -27.77 -13.21
CA SER A 245 11.80 -26.36 -13.53
C SER A 245 10.62 -25.73 -14.28
N LEU A 246 10.05 -26.43 -15.26
CA LEU A 246 8.86 -25.99 -15.99
C LEU A 246 7.63 -25.93 -15.07
N GLY A 247 7.46 -26.93 -14.19
CA GLY A 247 6.38 -26.96 -13.21
C GLY A 247 6.44 -25.79 -12.22
N LEU A 248 7.62 -25.54 -11.65
CA LEU A 248 7.86 -24.40 -10.75
C LEU A 248 7.61 -23.06 -11.44
N LEU A 249 8.10 -22.90 -12.69
CA LEU A 249 7.83 -21.70 -13.48
C LEU A 249 6.33 -21.52 -13.75
N SER A 250 5.63 -22.59 -14.12
CA SER A 250 4.19 -22.57 -14.41
C SER A 250 3.37 -22.19 -13.19
N VAL A 251 3.69 -22.76 -12.02
CA VAL A 251 3.04 -22.39 -10.74
C VAL A 251 3.33 -20.95 -10.38
N THR A 252 4.59 -20.51 -10.54
CA THR A 252 5.00 -19.12 -10.24
C THR A 252 4.27 -18.11 -11.13
N LEU A 253 4.25 -18.34 -12.45
CA LEU A 253 3.51 -17.49 -13.39
C LEU A 253 2.01 -17.53 -13.13
N GLY A 254 1.46 -18.71 -12.80
CA GLY A 254 0.08 -18.88 -12.39
C GLY A 254 -0.26 -18.01 -11.19
N MET A 255 0.54 -18.06 -10.12
CA MET A 255 0.32 -17.25 -8.91
C MET A 255 0.46 -15.74 -9.15
N LEU A 256 1.39 -15.32 -10.01
CA LEU A 256 1.60 -13.90 -10.35
C LEU A 256 0.48 -13.33 -11.24
N LEU A 257 0.00 -14.13 -12.20
CA LEU A 257 -0.98 -13.67 -13.20
C LEU A 257 -2.43 -13.94 -12.78
N ALA A 258 -2.70 -14.94 -11.96
CA ALA A 258 -4.05 -15.30 -11.51
C ALA A 258 -4.87 -14.11 -10.99
N PRO A 259 -4.41 -13.30 -10.01
CA PRO A 259 -5.22 -12.19 -9.52
C PRO A 259 -5.52 -11.14 -10.60
N LYS A 260 -4.58 -10.94 -11.53
CA LYS A 260 -4.76 -10.00 -12.64
C LYS A 260 -5.76 -10.51 -13.67
N ILE A 261 -5.69 -11.80 -14.01
CA ILE A 261 -6.63 -12.46 -14.93
C ILE A 261 -8.03 -12.50 -14.31
N LEU A 262 -8.15 -12.85 -13.04
CA LEU A 262 -9.43 -12.88 -12.33
C LEU A 262 -10.09 -11.49 -12.28
N GLY A 263 -9.32 -10.44 -11.98
CA GLY A 263 -9.82 -9.06 -12.02
C GLY A 263 -10.28 -8.64 -13.42
N LEU A 264 -9.53 -9.01 -14.46
CA LEU A 264 -9.93 -8.77 -15.86
C LEU A 264 -11.23 -9.50 -16.22
N VAL A 265 -11.34 -10.80 -15.91
CA VAL A 265 -12.54 -11.60 -16.20
C VAL A 265 -13.75 -11.02 -15.49
N LEU A 266 -13.61 -10.65 -14.22
CA LEU A 266 -14.66 -10.05 -13.41
C LEU A 266 -15.14 -8.73 -14.02
N ALA A 267 -14.22 -7.85 -14.39
CA ALA A 267 -14.54 -6.56 -15.02
C ALA A 267 -15.18 -6.73 -16.40
N LEU A 268 -14.74 -7.72 -17.20
CA LEU A 268 -15.33 -8.05 -18.50
C LEU A 268 -16.77 -8.55 -18.39
N TRP A 269 -17.08 -9.31 -17.34
CA TRP A 269 -18.42 -9.80 -17.06
C TRP A 269 -19.33 -8.66 -16.61
N GLN A 270 -18.92 -7.88 -15.61
CA GLN A 270 -19.85 -7.00 -14.91
C GLN A 270 -20.02 -5.63 -15.57
N ALA A 271 -18.93 -4.96 -15.94
CA ALA A 271 -18.99 -3.56 -16.36
C ALA A 271 -17.84 -3.14 -17.28
N PRO A 272 -17.62 -3.82 -18.43
CA PRO A 272 -16.53 -3.47 -19.34
C PRO A 272 -16.65 -2.04 -19.90
N ARG A 273 -17.88 -1.53 -20.03
CA ARG A 273 -18.14 -0.15 -20.49
C ARG A 273 -17.59 0.90 -19.52
N ALA A 274 -17.50 0.59 -18.22
CA ALA A 274 -16.93 1.50 -17.23
C ALA A 274 -15.40 1.67 -17.39
N PHE A 275 -14.74 0.77 -18.14
CA PHE A 275 -13.33 0.85 -18.50
C PHE A 275 -13.13 1.27 -19.98
N ASN A 276 -14.08 2.03 -20.54
CA ASN A 276 -14.10 2.44 -21.96
C ASN A 276 -14.27 1.27 -22.96
N GLY A 277 -14.89 0.16 -22.52
CA GLY A 277 -15.23 -0.98 -23.37
C GLY A 277 -14.25 -2.16 -23.26
N ARG A 278 -14.63 -3.31 -23.87
CA ARG A 278 -13.88 -4.58 -23.73
C ARG A 278 -12.46 -4.53 -24.30
N LEU A 279 -12.28 -3.94 -25.48
CA LEU A 279 -10.96 -3.83 -26.13
C LEU A 279 -10.02 -2.92 -25.34
N ALA A 280 -10.51 -1.75 -24.91
CA ALA A 280 -9.73 -0.83 -24.08
C ALA A 280 -9.33 -1.47 -22.75
N LEU A 281 -10.23 -2.21 -22.09
CA LEU A 281 -9.95 -2.96 -20.88
C LEU A 281 -8.84 -4.01 -21.09
N ILE A 282 -8.98 -4.90 -22.08
CA ILE A 282 -7.99 -5.96 -22.36
C ILE A 282 -6.62 -5.35 -22.69
N THR A 283 -6.57 -4.36 -23.58
CA THR A 283 -5.31 -3.70 -23.96
C THR A 283 -4.67 -2.95 -22.79
N SER A 284 -5.47 -2.27 -21.96
CA SER A 284 -4.99 -1.60 -20.74
C SER A 284 -4.42 -2.60 -19.74
N THR A 285 -5.07 -3.75 -19.55
CA THR A 285 -4.57 -4.83 -18.69
C THR A 285 -3.26 -5.43 -19.21
N LEU A 286 -3.14 -5.68 -20.51
CA LEU A 286 -1.89 -6.20 -21.09
C LEU A 286 -0.74 -5.18 -20.96
N LEU A 287 -1.01 -3.90 -21.21
CA LEU A 287 -0.02 -2.84 -21.01
C LEU A 287 0.38 -2.69 -19.54
N GLU A 288 -0.58 -2.80 -18.62
CA GLU A 288 -0.31 -2.78 -17.18
C GLU A 288 0.54 -3.97 -16.75
N MET A 289 0.24 -5.19 -17.23
CA MET A 289 1.03 -6.39 -16.97
C MET A 289 2.47 -6.23 -17.47
N LEU A 290 2.65 -5.74 -18.71
CA LEU A 290 3.96 -5.47 -19.29
C LEU A 290 4.73 -4.43 -18.48
N PHE A 291 4.08 -3.33 -18.12
CA PHE A 291 4.68 -2.26 -17.34
C PHE A 291 5.08 -2.74 -15.93
N ALA A 292 4.21 -3.51 -15.27
CA ALA A 292 4.49 -4.11 -13.96
C ALA A 292 5.67 -5.09 -14.04
N ALA A 293 5.73 -5.93 -15.07
CA ALA A 293 6.84 -6.86 -15.29
C ALA A 293 8.18 -6.13 -15.51
N LEU A 294 8.17 -5.02 -16.24
CA LEU A 294 9.38 -4.20 -16.48
C LEU A 294 9.84 -3.43 -15.24
N ILE A 295 8.92 -3.02 -14.36
CA ILE A 295 9.26 -2.29 -13.12
C ILE A 295 9.66 -3.22 -11.98
N ALA A 296 9.18 -4.47 -11.96
CA ALA A 296 9.47 -5.42 -10.88
C ALA A 296 10.97 -5.56 -10.58
N PRO A 297 11.89 -5.66 -11.56
CA PRO A 297 13.34 -5.71 -11.28
C PRO A 297 13.90 -4.42 -10.67
N LEU A 298 13.37 -3.25 -11.03
CA LEU A 298 13.78 -1.97 -10.42
C LEU A 298 13.37 -1.92 -8.95
N MET A 299 12.12 -2.32 -8.66
CA MET A 299 11.62 -2.41 -7.29
C MET A 299 12.39 -3.45 -6.48
N MET A 300 12.69 -4.60 -7.07
CA MET A 300 13.56 -5.62 -6.45
C MET A 300 14.92 -5.05 -6.06
N ALA A 301 15.56 -4.30 -6.96
CA ALA A 301 16.87 -3.69 -6.75
C ALA A 301 16.83 -2.62 -5.65
N TRP A 302 15.80 -1.76 -5.62
CA TRP A 302 15.61 -0.80 -4.52
C TRP A 302 15.28 -1.47 -3.19
N HIS A 303 14.34 -2.42 -3.14
CA HIS A 303 14.00 -3.15 -1.92
C HIS A 303 15.22 -3.86 -1.34
N SER A 304 16.02 -4.52 -2.18
CA SER A 304 17.26 -5.18 -1.75
C SER A 304 18.24 -4.16 -1.16
N LEU A 305 18.45 -3.02 -1.83
CA LEU A 305 19.29 -1.93 -1.31
C LEU A 305 18.76 -1.38 0.02
N PHE A 306 17.45 -1.21 0.17
CA PHE A 306 16.83 -0.70 1.39
C PHE A 306 16.96 -1.67 2.55
N ILE A 307 16.72 -2.98 2.31
CA ILE A 307 16.91 -4.04 3.32
C ILE A 307 18.38 -4.06 3.77
N ILE A 308 19.33 -4.06 2.85
CA ILE A 308 20.77 -4.04 3.19
C ILE A 308 21.11 -2.82 4.04
N ASN A 309 20.60 -1.63 3.70
CA ASN A 309 20.82 -0.42 4.49
C ASN A 309 20.23 -0.53 5.91
N VAL A 310 19.04 -1.11 6.06
CA VAL A 310 18.43 -1.35 7.38
C VAL A 310 19.28 -2.32 8.21
N LEU A 311 19.77 -3.41 7.59
CA LEU A 311 20.63 -4.40 8.26
C LEU A 311 21.98 -3.81 8.70
N ILE A 312 22.55 -2.88 7.94
CA ILE A 312 23.79 -2.16 8.29
C ILE A 312 23.53 -1.04 9.33
N GLY A 313 22.28 -0.83 9.75
CA GLY A 313 21.92 0.12 10.81
C GLY A 313 21.69 1.55 10.33
N ARG A 314 21.51 1.78 9.02
CA ARG A 314 21.19 3.11 8.49
C ARG A 314 19.69 3.39 8.63
N ALA A 315 19.34 4.23 9.60
CA ALA A 315 17.99 4.72 9.77
C ALA A 315 17.58 5.69 8.65
N ILE A 316 16.30 5.67 8.30
CA ILE A 316 15.71 6.64 7.37
C ILE A 316 15.29 7.87 8.16
N ASP A 317 15.67 9.05 7.64
CA ASP A 317 15.19 10.31 8.17
C ASP A 317 13.84 10.70 7.55
N TRP A 318 12.95 11.29 8.34
CA TRP A 318 11.61 11.65 7.88
C TRP A 318 11.67 12.93 7.02
N GLN A 319 11.66 12.76 5.71
CA GLN A 319 11.58 13.89 4.77
C GLN A 319 10.14 14.16 4.34
N THR A 320 9.82 15.43 4.11
CA THR A 320 8.51 15.85 3.61
C THR A 320 8.28 15.28 2.21
N GLN A 321 7.14 14.61 2.05
CA GLN A 321 6.74 14.05 0.77
C GLN A 321 6.31 15.19 -0.15
N HIS A 322 6.88 15.24 -1.36
CA HIS A 322 6.40 16.17 -2.38
C HIS A 322 5.02 15.72 -2.85
N ARG A 323 4.05 16.61 -2.79
CA ARG A 323 2.67 16.35 -3.21
C ARG A 323 2.39 17.14 -4.47
N GLY A 324 2.04 16.43 -5.53
CA GLY A 324 1.76 17.03 -6.83
C GLY A 324 2.34 16.24 -7.99
N GLU A 325 1.94 16.66 -9.18
CA GLU A 325 2.48 16.13 -10.43
C GLU A 325 3.88 16.68 -10.66
N ARG A 326 4.86 15.79 -10.83
CA ARG A 326 6.20 16.18 -11.22
C ARG A 326 6.78 15.18 -12.21
N SER A 327 7.10 15.68 -13.40
CA SER A 327 7.94 14.96 -14.34
C SER A 327 9.40 15.03 -13.90
N LEU A 328 10.07 13.88 -13.89
CA LEU A 328 11.47 13.80 -13.50
C LEU A 328 12.38 14.29 -14.63
N SER A 329 13.53 14.89 -14.27
CA SER A 329 14.56 15.21 -15.26
C SER A 329 15.37 13.95 -15.63
N TRP A 330 16.04 13.96 -16.79
CA TRP A 330 16.95 12.88 -17.17
C TRP A 330 18.10 12.72 -16.17
N ARG A 331 18.68 13.84 -15.71
CA ARG A 331 19.74 13.85 -14.70
C ARG A 331 19.28 13.21 -13.39
N GLU A 332 18.07 13.55 -12.94
CA GLU A 332 17.50 12.98 -11.71
C GLU A 332 17.21 11.48 -11.88
N SER A 333 16.62 11.07 -13.00
CA SER A 333 16.34 9.66 -13.30
C SER A 333 17.64 8.85 -13.31
N TRP A 334 18.65 9.28 -14.08
CA TRP A 334 19.94 8.61 -14.17
C TRP A 334 20.69 8.55 -12.84
N ARG A 335 20.65 9.61 -12.02
CA ARG A 335 21.31 9.61 -10.71
C ARG A 335 20.78 8.51 -9.80
N HIS A 336 19.48 8.18 -9.88
CA HIS A 336 18.85 7.21 -8.99
C HIS A 336 18.77 5.79 -9.58
N THR A 337 18.82 5.64 -10.91
CA THR A 337 18.67 4.35 -11.59
C THR A 337 19.85 3.96 -12.48
N GLY A 338 20.84 4.83 -12.68
CA GLY A 338 21.97 4.57 -13.59
C GLY A 338 22.79 3.36 -13.17
N TRP A 339 22.97 3.14 -11.87
CA TRP A 339 23.60 1.92 -11.36
C TRP A 339 22.82 0.65 -11.72
N MET A 340 21.48 0.71 -11.74
CA MET A 340 20.64 -0.41 -12.17
C MET A 340 20.81 -0.70 -13.66
N THR A 341 20.88 0.34 -14.49
CA THR A 341 21.13 0.22 -15.92
C THR A 341 22.51 -0.38 -16.20
N LEU A 342 23.54 0.02 -15.46
CA LEU A 342 24.89 -0.54 -15.59
C LEU A 342 24.93 -2.01 -15.14
N CYS A 343 24.38 -2.33 -13.96
CA CYS A 343 24.31 -3.71 -13.48
C CYS A 343 23.47 -4.61 -14.40
N GLY A 344 22.34 -4.11 -14.90
CA GLY A 344 21.49 -4.82 -15.85
C GLY A 344 22.18 -5.07 -17.18
N SER A 345 22.91 -4.08 -17.70
CA SER A 345 23.68 -4.22 -18.95
C SER A 345 24.82 -5.23 -18.81
N LEU A 346 25.54 -5.17 -17.68
CA LEU A 346 26.59 -6.14 -17.38
C LEU A 346 26.01 -7.56 -17.25
N TRP A 347 24.93 -7.72 -16.49
CA TRP A 347 24.27 -9.01 -16.31
C TRP A 347 23.75 -9.58 -17.65
N ALA A 348 23.08 -8.76 -18.45
CA ALA A 348 22.64 -9.12 -19.80
C ALA A 348 23.81 -9.56 -20.69
N GLY A 349 24.91 -8.78 -20.70
CA GLY A 349 26.11 -9.10 -21.46
C GLY A 349 26.74 -10.43 -21.03
N LEU A 350 26.84 -10.69 -19.73
CA LEU A 350 27.33 -11.98 -19.21
C LEU A 350 26.42 -13.14 -19.67
N MET A 351 25.10 -12.98 -19.61
CA MET A 351 24.17 -14.03 -20.05
C MET A 351 24.29 -14.31 -21.55
N ILE A 352 24.47 -13.29 -22.39
CA ILE A 352 24.70 -13.50 -23.84
C ILE A 352 25.98 -14.31 -24.07
N LEU A 353 27.05 -14.04 -23.31
CA LEU A 353 28.34 -14.72 -23.45
C LEU A 353 28.29 -16.18 -23.02
N PHE A 354 27.61 -16.49 -21.91
CA PHE A 354 27.58 -17.85 -21.34
C PHE A 354 26.45 -18.71 -21.89
N SER A 355 25.26 -18.15 -22.12
CA SER A 355 24.09 -18.92 -22.57
C SER A 355 23.03 -18.03 -23.22
N PRO A 356 22.96 -17.99 -24.57
CA PRO A 356 21.93 -17.27 -25.30
C PRO A 356 20.50 -17.72 -24.96
N SER A 357 20.31 -18.98 -24.57
CA SER A 357 19.00 -19.48 -24.15
C SER A 357 18.61 -18.93 -22.77
N ALA A 358 19.53 -18.90 -21.80
CA ALA A 358 19.30 -18.26 -20.51
C ALA A 358 19.06 -16.76 -20.67
N PHE A 359 19.74 -16.13 -21.64
CA PHE A 359 19.40 -14.79 -22.09
C PHE A 359 17.93 -14.72 -22.58
N GLY A 360 17.43 -15.62 -23.43
CA GLY A 360 16.00 -15.60 -23.76
C GLY A 360 15.06 -15.60 -22.53
N TRP A 361 15.29 -16.50 -21.59
CA TRP A 361 14.39 -16.76 -20.45
C TRP A 361 14.35 -15.66 -19.41
N LEU A 362 15.49 -15.07 -19.08
CA LEU A 362 15.60 -14.07 -18.03
C LEU A 362 15.37 -12.63 -18.57
N THR A 363 14.94 -12.49 -19.84
CA THR A 363 14.71 -11.20 -20.54
C THR A 363 13.95 -10.18 -19.71
N PRO A 364 12.79 -10.50 -19.08
CA PRO A 364 12.06 -9.52 -18.30
C PRO A 364 12.90 -8.91 -17.14
N ALA A 365 13.86 -9.67 -16.59
CA ALA A 365 14.66 -9.25 -15.45
C ALA A 365 15.67 -8.14 -15.82
N TRP A 366 16.60 -8.37 -16.76
CA TRP A 366 17.53 -7.30 -17.15
C TRP A 366 16.89 -6.27 -18.07
N LEU A 367 15.85 -6.60 -18.87
CA LEU A 367 15.26 -5.61 -19.77
C LEU A 367 14.72 -4.43 -18.95
N GLY A 368 14.04 -4.71 -17.84
CA GLY A 368 13.65 -3.67 -16.87
C GLY A 368 14.86 -2.88 -16.35
N LEU A 369 15.91 -3.57 -15.89
CA LEU A 369 17.10 -2.93 -15.32
C LEU A 369 17.86 -2.06 -16.34
N VAL A 370 18.13 -2.58 -17.54
CA VAL A 370 18.76 -1.86 -18.66
C VAL A 370 17.92 -0.63 -19.01
N ALA A 371 16.60 -0.79 -19.14
CA ALA A 371 15.69 0.30 -19.44
C ALA A 371 15.32 1.16 -18.21
N ALA A 372 15.99 1.02 -17.06
CA ALA A 372 15.53 1.66 -15.83
C ALA A 372 15.44 3.19 -15.94
N ALA A 373 16.49 3.86 -16.44
CA ALA A 373 16.47 5.31 -16.63
C ALA A 373 15.36 5.81 -17.58
N PRO A 374 15.20 5.27 -18.82
CA PRO A 374 14.10 5.68 -19.68
C PRO A 374 12.73 5.32 -19.10
N LEU A 375 12.56 4.14 -18.49
CA LEU A 375 11.29 3.75 -17.86
C LEU A 375 10.86 4.74 -16.78
N VAL A 376 11.77 5.11 -15.87
CA VAL A 376 11.49 6.11 -14.82
C VAL A 376 11.19 7.49 -15.42
N LYS A 377 11.95 7.91 -16.42
CA LYS A 377 11.77 9.21 -17.06
C LYS A 377 10.42 9.32 -17.77
N TYR A 378 10.11 8.40 -18.68
CA TYR A 378 8.90 8.48 -19.49
C TYR A 378 7.65 8.19 -18.67
N SER A 379 7.71 7.24 -17.73
CA SER A 379 6.57 6.95 -16.86
C SER A 379 6.22 8.11 -15.92
N SER A 380 7.19 8.95 -15.53
CA SER A 380 6.92 10.16 -14.73
C SER A 380 6.21 11.28 -15.49
N SER A 381 6.00 11.13 -16.80
CA SER A 381 5.50 12.20 -17.64
C SER A 381 3.97 12.26 -17.70
N GLY A 382 3.42 13.45 -17.45
CA GLY A 382 2.00 13.74 -17.62
C GLY A 382 1.54 13.72 -19.08
N THR A 383 2.42 14.04 -20.04
CA THR A 383 2.07 14.05 -21.46
C THR A 383 1.78 12.66 -21.99
N TRP A 384 2.62 11.68 -21.62
CA TRP A 384 2.41 10.27 -21.97
C TRP A 384 1.19 9.67 -21.27
N GLY A 385 0.94 10.04 -20.01
CA GLY A 385 -0.28 9.64 -19.30
C GLY A 385 -1.55 10.22 -19.93
N GLY A 386 -1.51 11.50 -20.35
CA GLY A 386 -2.58 12.15 -21.11
C GLY A 386 -2.79 11.50 -22.48
N MET A 387 -1.72 11.18 -23.20
CA MET A 387 -1.81 10.49 -24.50
C MET A 387 -2.47 9.11 -24.38
N ALA A 388 -2.02 8.29 -23.42
CA ALA A 388 -2.56 6.95 -23.21
C ALA A 388 -4.07 6.96 -22.94
N SER A 389 -4.56 7.92 -22.16
CA SER A 389 -5.97 7.93 -21.80
C SER A 389 -6.86 8.86 -22.58
N GLN A 390 -6.47 10.12 -22.78
CA GLN A 390 -7.34 11.10 -23.43
C GLN A 390 -7.38 10.87 -24.94
N ARG A 391 -6.25 10.46 -25.55
CA ARG A 391 -6.18 10.22 -27.00
C ARG A 391 -6.46 8.77 -27.38
N LEU A 392 -5.84 7.81 -26.69
CA LEU A 392 -6.02 6.39 -27.02
C LEU A 392 -7.17 5.71 -26.27
N GLY A 393 -7.78 6.38 -25.28
CA GLY A 393 -8.88 5.80 -24.51
C GLY A 393 -8.48 4.64 -23.60
N LEU A 394 -7.18 4.46 -23.29
CA LEU A 394 -6.64 3.39 -22.47
C LEU A 394 -6.48 3.84 -21.00
N LEU A 395 -6.26 2.89 -20.09
CA LEU A 395 -6.07 3.14 -18.65
C LEU A 395 -7.21 4.00 -18.06
N HIS A 396 -8.44 3.75 -18.54
CA HIS A 396 -9.64 4.37 -18.01
C HIS A 396 -10.08 3.61 -16.75
N ILE A 397 -10.56 4.33 -15.74
CA ILE A 397 -11.05 3.72 -14.51
C ILE A 397 -12.55 3.96 -14.35
N PRO A 398 -13.27 3.03 -13.70
CA PRO A 398 -14.69 3.15 -13.41
C PRO A 398 -14.91 4.21 -12.32
N THR A 399 -14.85 5.48 -12.67
CA THR A 399 -15.53 6.50 -11.89
C THR A 399 -16.94 6.58 -12.44
N GLY A 400 -17.97 6.28 -11.63
CA GLY A 400 -19.38 6.33 -12.04
C GLY A 400 -19.85 7.69 -12.60
N CYS A 401 -18.95 8.68 -12.60
CA CYS A 401 -19.02 9.95 -13.30
C CYS A 401 -17.59 10.29 -13.79
N PRO A 402 -17.37 10.91 -14.96
CA PRO A 402 -16.03 11.32 -15.43
C PRO A 402 -15.21 12.14 -14.40
N THR A 403 -15.90 12.77 -13.45
CA THR A 403 -15.35 13.29 -12.19
C THR A 403 -16.40 13.01 -11.10
N PRO A 404 -16.14 12.16 -10.08
CA PRO A 404 -17.03 12.05 -8.91
C PRO A 404 -17.34 13.45 -8.37
N PRO A 405 -18.60 13.77 -7.99
CA PRO A 405 -18.94 15.09 -7.45
C PRO A 405 -17.97 15.56 -6.36
N LEU A 406 -17.52 14.64 -5.50
CA LEU A 406 -16.49 14.89 -4.49
C LEU A 406 -15.17 15.46 -5.05
N LEU A 407 -14.69 14.96 -6.18
CA LEU A 407 -13.46 15.46 -6.81
C LEU A 407 -13.69 16.82 -7.48
N GLN A 408 -14.88 17.04 -8.04
CA GLN A 408 -15.24 18.33 -8.63
C GLN A 408 -15.34 19.38 -7.53
N ASP A 409 -16.05 19.08 -6.44
CA ASP A 409 -16.16 19.94 -5.25
C ASP A 409 -14.78 20.26 -4.67
N PHE A 410 -13.90 19.25 -4.58
CA PHE A 410 -12.52 19.45 -4.14
C PHE A 410 -11.74 20.37 -5.10
N ALA A 411 -11.83 20.13 -6.41
CA ALA A 411 -11.18 20.98 -7.41
C ALA A 411 -11.68 22.43 -7.34
N ASP A 412 -12.99 22.62 -7.21
CA ASP A 412 -13.63 23.94 -7.09
C ASP A 412 -13.25 24.64 -5.78
N LEU A 413 -13.09 23.90 -4.67
CA LEU A 413 -12.56 24.43 -3.41
C LEU A 413 -11.09 24.86 -3.55
N CYS A 414 -10.24 24.04 -4.18
CA CYS A 414 -8.84 24.38 -4.42
C CYS A 414 -8.69 25.59 -5.36
N ALA A 415 -9.51 25.66 -6.42
CA ALA A 415 -9.54 26.79 -7.34
C ALA A 415 -9.96 28.08 -6.60
N ARG A 416 -10.99 28.01 -5.76
CA ARG A 416 -11.41 29.14 -4.90
C ARG A 416 -10.35 29.56 -3.90
N HIS A 417 -9.57 28.65 -3.32
CA HIS A 417 -8.49 29.00 -2.39
C HIS A 417 -7.33 29.73 -3.05
N SER A 418 -7.07 29.46 -4.34
CA SER A 418 -6.03 30.17 -5.11
C SER A 418 -6.40 31.63 -5.40
N GLN A 419 -7.69 31.95 -5.37
CA GLN A 419 -8.18 33.32 -5.29
C GLN A 419 -8.15 33.69 -3.80
N ARG A 420 -7.36 34.70 -3.40
CA ARG A 420 -7.31 35.16 -2.00
C ARG A 420 -8.73 35.18 -1.43
N LEU A 421 -9.00 34.39 -0.39
CA LEU A 421 -10.19 34.58 0.43
C LEU A 421 -10.13 36.02 0.92
N ILE A 422 -10.87 36.91 0.26
CA ILE A 422 -11.07 38.28 0.74
C ILE A 422 -11.99 38.13 1.93
N VAL A 423 -11.40 37.78 3.07
CA VAL A 423 -12.09 37.79 4.35
C VAL A 423 -12.37 39.25 4.66
N SER A 424 -13.59 39.69 4.37
CA SER A 424 -14.08 41.00 4.77
C SER A 424 -14.39 40.90 6.28
N GLY A 425 -13.42 41.31 7.10
CA GLY A 425 -13.52 41.29 8.57
C GLY A 425 -12.44 40.43 9.25
N SER A 426 -12.31 40.53 10.57
CA SER A 426 -11.43 39.68 11.35
C SER A 426 -12.06 38.29 11.51
N ALA A 427 -11.81 37.35 10.60
CA ALA A 427 -12.15 35.96 10.84
C ALA A 427 -11.22 35.41 11.93
N THR A 428 -11.69 35.39 13.16
CA THR A 428 -11.07 34.62 14.24
C THR A 428 -11.49 33.16 14.05
N PRO A 429 -10.53 32.21 14.00
CA PRO A 429 -10.87 30.80 14.03
C PRO A 429 -11.71 30.50 15.28
N ASN A 430 -12.76 29.70 15.13
CA ASN A 430 -13.50 29.20 16.29
C ASN A 430 -12.51 28.53 17.25
N GLN A 431 -12.60 28.87 18.54
CA GLN A 431 -11.78 28.20 19.52
C GLN A 431 -12.11 26.70 19.52
N PRO A 432 -11.10 25.82 19.63
CA PRO A 432 -11.36 24.39 19.76
C PRO A 432 -12.22 24.15 21.02
N PRO A 433 -13.03 23.09 21.03
CA PRO A 433 -13.79 22.72 22.21
C PRO A 433 -12.85 22.53 23.41
N ARG A 434 -13.35 22.82 24.62
CA ARG A 434 -12.57 22.66 25.86
C ARG A 434 -12.00 21.25 25.95
N GLU A 435 -10.74 21.16 26.37
CA GLU A 435 -10.05 19.89 26.58
C GLU A 435 -10.75 19.06 27.66
N GLN A 436 -10.80 17.75 27.43
CA GLN A 436 -11.25 16.76 28.39
C GLN A 436 -10.22 15.64 28.44
N PHE A 437 -9.29 15.75 29.39
CA PHE A 437 -8.17 14.85 29.49
C PHE A 437 -8.59 13.40 29.73
N GLY A 438 -7.93 12.49 29.04
CA GLY A 438 -8.05 11.05 29.21
C GLY A 438 -6.73 10.33 29.01
N ASP A 439 -6.63 9.14 29.61
CA ASP A 439 -5.43 8.32 29.52
C ASP A 439 -5.41 7.51 28.22
N MET A 440 -4.20 7.30 27.71
CA MET A 440 -3.93 6.36 26.62
C MET A 440 -2.67 5.57 26.97
N PRO A 441 -2.80 4.54 27.83
CA PRO A 441 -1.67 3.83 28.40
C PRO A 441 -0.93 3.01 27.33
N SER A 442 0.40 3.10 27.34
CA SER A 442 1.25 2.28 26.48
C SER A 442 1.06 0.80 26.79
N GLN A 443 0.96 -0.01 25.74
CA GLN A 443 0.57 -1.40 25.83
C GLN A 443 1.80 -2.31 25.84
N PRO A 444 2.02 -3.10 26.90
CA PRO A 444 3.20 -3.96 26.98
C PRO A 444 3.14 -5.07 25.92
N LEU A 445 4.31 -5.39 25.34
CA LEU A 445 4.48 -6.48 24.38
C LEU A 445 4.87 -7.81 25.03
N LYS A 446 5.40 -7.77 26.26
CA LYS A 446 5.71 -8.96 27.05
C LYS A 446 4.44 -9.45 27.74
N ALA A 447 4.35 -10.76 27.99
CA ALA A 447 3.26 -11.32 28.77
C ALA A 447 3.21 -10.61 30.12
N LEU A 448 2.09 -9.95 30.41
CA LEU A 448 1.76 -9.58 31.78
C LEU A 448 1.68 -10.90 32.53
N SER A 449 2.58 -11.09 33.51
CA SER A 449 2.38 -12.16 34.49
C SER A 449 0.96 -12.02 35.02
N SER A 450 0.27 -13.15 35.13
CA SER A 450 -1.14 -13.30 35.48
C SER A 450 -1.47 -12.79 36.90
N ARG A 451 -1.31 -11.49 37.15
CA ARG A 451 -1.69 -10.80 38.37
C ARG A 451 -2.36 -9.47 38.04
N ARG A 452 -3.60 -9.56 37.52
CA ARG A 452 -4.73 -8.63 37.76
C ARG A 452 -5.89 -9.04 36.87
N ASN A 453 -6.57 -10.11 37.25
CA ASN A 453 -7.96 -10.37 36.84
C ASN A 453 -8.75 -10.79 38.07
N ALA A 454 -8.90 -9.84 38.99
CA ALA A 454 -9.87 -9.87 40.08
C ALA A 454 -10.02 -8.44 40.62
N ALA A 455 -10.57 -7.51 39.82
CA ALA A 455 -11.27 -6.30 40.28
C ALA A 455 -11.51 -5.35 39.10
N SER A 456 -12.65 -5.51 38.41
CA SER A 456 -13.54 -4.43 37.97
C SER A 456 -14.56 -4.99 36.97
N ARG A 457 -15.41 -5.91 37.46
CA ARG A 457 -16.81 -5.85 37.05
C ARG A 457 -17.39 -4.60 37.71
N ALA A 458 -17.15 -3.44 37.10
CA ALA A 458 -17.88 -2.24 37.44
C ALA A 458 -19.32 -2.48 37.00
N LYS A 459 -20.21 -2.58 37.99
CA LYS A 459 -21.65 -2.57 37.81
C LYS A 459 -22.03 -1.33 37.01
N GLU A 460 -22.74 -1.51 35.90
CA GLU A 460 -23.58 -0.47 35.34
C GLU A 460 -24.62 -0.06 36.40
N PRO A 461 -24.82 1.24 36.67
CA PRO A 461 -26.05 1.69 37.26
C PRO A 461 -27.08 1.90 36.14
N HIS A 462 -28.28 1.36 36.37
CA HIS A 462 -29.51 1.72 35.66
C HIS A 462 -29.78 3.23 35.67
#